data_AF-A0A957WD86-F1
#
_entry.id   AF-A0A957WD86-F1
#
_cell.length_a   1.000
_cell.length_b   1.000
_cell.length_c   1.000
_cell.angle_alpha   90.00
_cell.angle_beta   90.00
_cell.angle_gamma   90.00
#
_symmetry.space_group_name_H-M   'P 1'
#
loop_
_entity.id
_entity.type
_entity.pdbx_description
1 polymer ?
#
loop_
_entity_poly.entity_id
_entity_poly.type
_entity_poly.pdbx_seq_one_letter_code
_entity_poly.pdbx_strand_id
1 'polypeptide(L)'
;MKRVVIITLILAATIGISLAGYYYAAPMSEPPALTDDPSVEIVPVETKTLVDTVNAAGQIRPKAEVEMKFEIGGVIEEVLVKRGQPVEAGTVLARLATDDLELAVQKADIDLAKQEAELEKLLEPEMAAKIASARAKVESARLKLAELQDGPDPDEVTKAESDLALKQIELKKAQWAYDQVAYRGDIGAMSESDELQSATLEYETAVADYNLAVKAATEAELAEARATMVGNEAELAEVLQGPSAAE
;
A
#
# COMPACT_ATOMS: atom_id res chain seq x y z
N MET A 1 40.20 62.00 -128.83
CA MET A 1 39.81 63.13 -127.95
C MET A 1 39.95 64.46 -128.70
N LYS A 2 38.92 64.95 -129.42
CA LYS A 2 38.90 66.35 -129.95
C LYS A 2 37.53 67.04 -129.94
N ARG A 3 36.40 66.31 -129.91
CA ARG A 3 35.05 66.86 -129.66
C ARG A 3 34.21 66.05 -128.66
N VAL A 4 34.80 65.75 -127.50
CA VAL A 4 34.02 65.70 -126.24
C VAL A 4 33.65 67.14 -125.80
N VAL A 5 34.22 68.14 -126.48
CA VAL A 5 34.13 69.60 -126.24
C VAL A 5 33.21 70.33 -127.25
N ILE A 6 32.36 69.57 -127.97
CA ILE A 6 30.98 70.00 -128.31
C ILE A 6 30.08 68.85 -127.84
N ILE A 7 30.22 68.42 -126.59
CA ILE A 7 29.82 69.09 -125.34
C ILE A 7 28.29 69.19 -125.26
N THR A 8 27.75 68.57 -124.21
CA THR A 8 27.09 69.19 -123.04
C THR A 8 26.39 70.56 -123.12
N LEU A 9 26.42 71.31 -124.23
CA LEU A 9 25.65 72.55 -124.45
C LEU A 9 24.24 72.24 -124.94
N ILE A 10 24.08 71.28 -125.85
CA ILE A 10 22.75 70.81 -126.29
C ILE A 10 22.16 69.82 -125.26
N LEU A 11 23.00 69.12 -124.50
CA LEU A 11 22.58 68.32 -123.33
C LEU A 11 22.07 69.19 -122.16
N ALA A 12 22.15 70.52 -122.26
CA ALA A 12 21.66 71.45 -121.24
C ALA A 12 20.44 72.28 -121.71
N ALA A 13 20.32 72.60 -123.00
CA ALA A 13 19.32 73.55 -123.49
C ALA A 13 17.88 72.99 -123.54
N THR A 14 17.67 71.80 -124.11
CA THR A 14 16.31 71.25 -124.33
C THR A 14 15.73 70.57 -123.10
N ILE A 15 16.58 70.08 -122.19
CA ILE A 15 16.18 69.57 -120.87
C ILE A 15 15.56 70.69 -120.01
N GLY A 16 15.94 71.96 -120.24
CA GLY A 16 15.42 73.10 -119.47
C GLY A 16 14.02 73.60 -119.85
N ILE A 17 13.58 73.44 -121.11
CA ILE A 17 12.36 74.13 -121.60
C ILE A 17 11.10 73.27 -121.41
N SER A 18 11.09 72.01 -121.85
CA SER A 18 9.89 71.17 -121.76
C SER A 18 9.54 70.74 -120.33
N LEU A 19 10.53 70.69 -119.43
CA LEU A 19 10.31 70.36 -118.02
C LEU A 19 9.53 71.46 -117.27
N ALA A 20 9.65 72.72 -117.71
CA ALA A 20 8.95 73.86 -117.11
C ALA A 20 7.50 74.03 -117.61
N GLY A 21 7.18 73.57 -118.82
CA GLY A 21 5.90 73.85 -119.47
C GLY A 21 4.72 73.02 -118.96
N TYR A 22 4.87 71.71 -118.80
CA TYR A 22 3.73 70.83 -118.48
C TYR A 22 3.44 70.71 -116.97
N TYR A 23 4.41 71.00 -116.11
CA TYR A 23 4.25 70.90 -114.65
C TYR A 23 3.48 72.08 -114.01
N TYR A 24 3.01 73.04 -114.81
CA TYR A 24 2.50 74.35 -114.34
C TYR A 24 1.04 74.66 -114.71
N ALA A 25 0.24 73.64 -115.07
CA ALA A 25 -1.13 73.82 -115.57
C ALA A 25 -2.17 72.88 -114.91
N ALA A 26 -2.23 72.88 -113.57
CA ALA A 26 -3.42 72.46 -112.83
C ALA A 26 -4.32 73.68 -112.53
N PRO A 27 -5.65 73.53 -112.55
CA PRO A 27 -6.46 73.73 -111.33
C PRO A 27 -7.20 72.42 -110.92
N MET A 28 -7.39 72.08 -109.63
CA MET A 28 -8.22 72.70 -108.57
C MET A 28 -9.74 72.60 -108.84
N SER A 29 -10.63 72.24 -107.89
CA SER A 29 -10.48 72.06 -106.41
C SER A 29 -11.50 71.05 -105.82
N GLU A 30 -11.37 70.47 -104.60
CA GLU A 30 -10.19 70.26 -103.72
C GLU A 30 -10.44 69.29 -102.51
N PRO A 31 -11.09 69.62 -101.35
CA PRO A 31 -11.07 68.78 -100.13
C PRO A 31 -12.49 68.46 -99.57
N PRO A 32 -12.70 67.94 -98.33
CA PRO A 32 -11.81 67.33 -97.31
C PRO A 32 -12.26 65.86 -96.99
N ALA A 33 -11.91 65.15 -95.90
CA ALA A 33 -11.03 65.42 -94.75
C ALA A 33 -10.24 64.16 -94.28
N LEU A 34 -8.93 64.34 -94.09
CA LEU A 34 -8.05 64.02 -92.91
C LEU A 34 -8.66 63.16 -91.75
N THR A 35 -7.93 62.30 -91.01
CA THR A 35 -6.46 62.02 -90.89
C THR A 35 -6.16 60.67 -90.20
N ASP A 36 -4.94 60.15 -90.40
CA ASP A 36 -4.09 59.20 -89.64
C ASP A 36 -4.62 58.35 -88.46
N ASP A 37 -4.24 57.06 -88.46
CA ASP A 37 -4.17 56.15 -87.29
C ASP A 37 -3.02 55.13 -87.52
N PRO A 38 -2.16 54.80 -86.52
CA PRO A 38 -0.98 53.95 -86.74
C PRO A 38 -1.30 52.44 -86.65
N SER A 39 -0.46 51.62 -87.28
CA SER A 39 -0.57 50.15 -87.25
C SER A 39 -0.32 49.56 -85.85
N VAL A 40 -1.40 49.33 -85.08
CA VAL A 40 -1.33 48.63 -83.79
C VAL A 40 -1.52 47.12 -83.96
N GLU A 41 -0.63 46.32 -83.39
CA GLU A 41 -0.73 44.86 -83.39
C GLU A 41 -1.70 44.38 -82.29
N ILE A 42 -2.77 43.68 -82.70
CA ILE A 42 -3.84 43.21 -81.78
C ILE A 42 -3.70 41.71 -81.56
N VAL A 43 -3.35 41.31 -80.34
CA VAL A 43 -3.22 39.89 -79.93
C VAL A 43 -4.48 39.47 -79.15
N PRO A 44 -5.13 38.33 -79.50
CA PRO A 44 -6.31 37.85 -78.77
C PRO A 44 -5.93 37.33 -77.37
N VAL A 45 -6.75 37.66 -76.37
CA VAL A 45 -6.56 37.25 -74.97
C VAL A 45 -7.31 35.95 -74.68
N GLU A 46 -6.57 34.91 -74.25
CA GLU A 46 -7.14 33.63 -73.81
C GLU A 46 -7.03 33.48 -72.28
N THR A 47 -8.13 33.12 -71.62
CA THR A 47 -8.13 32.75 -70.19
C THR A 47 -7.52 31.36 -70.00
N LYS A 48 -6.33 31.28 -69.41
CA LYS A 48 -5.66 30.02 -69.04
C LYS A 48 -5.42 29.98 -67.53
N THR A 49 -5.54 28.79 -66.94
CA THR A 49 -5.32 28.58 -65.51
C THR A 49 -3.85 28.81 -65.17
N LEU A 50 -3.55 29.90 -64.46
CA LEU A 50 -2.22 30.18 -63.96
C LEU A 50 -1.99 29.42 -62.64
N VAL A 51 -1.03 28.50 -62.62
CA VAL A 51 -0.69 27.71 -61.42
C VAL A 51 0.48 28.37 -60.70
N ASP A 52 0.18 29.25 -59.74
CA ASP A 52 1.20 29.88 -58.90
C ASP A 52 1.79 28.83 -57.92
N THR A 53 3.04 28.44 -58.16
CA THR A 53 3.70 27.33 -57.46
C THR A 53 4.68 27.87 -56.43
N VAL A 54 4.22 27.97 -55.18
CA VAL A 54 5.06 28.39 -54.04
C VAL A 54 6.06 27.28 -53.69
N ASN A 55 7.30 27.46 -54.11
CA ASN A 55 8.40 26.54 -53.83
C ASN A 55 8.98 26.79 -52.43
N ALA A 56 8.57 26.01 -51.43
CA ALA A 56 9.11 26.05 -50.08
C ALA A 56 10.20 24.98 -49.86
N ALA A 57 11.41 25.38 -49.49
CA ALA A 57 12.46 24.46 -49.07
C ALA A 57 12.34 24.14 -47.58
N GLY A 58 12.37 22.86 -47.21
CA GLY A 58 12.27 22.39 -45.83
C GLY A 58 13.14 21.16 -45.55
N GLN A 59 13.48 20.95 -44.29
CA GLN A 59 14.20 19.75 -43.84
C GLN A 59 13.23 18.72 -43.25
N ILE A 60 13.22 17.51 -43.79
CA ILE A 60 12.57 16.37 -43.15
C ILE A 60 13.40 15.98 -41.93
N ARG A 61 12.75 15.75 -40.79
CA ARG A 61 13.37 15.31 -39.53
C ARG A 61 12.55 14.16 -38.92
N PRO A 62 13.16 13.26 -38.13
CA PRO A 62 12.42 12.25 -37.37
C PRO A 62 11.35 12.90 -36.48
N LYS A 63 10.18 12.27 -36.37
CA LYS A 63 9.11 12.72 -35.45
C LYS A 63 9.51 12.52 -33.98
N ALA A 64 10.29 11.48 -33.72
CA ALA A 64 10.98 11.21 -32.47
C ALA A 64 12.25 10.41 -32.80
N GLU A 65 13.26 10.52 -31.95
CA GLU A 65 14.52 9.78 -32.01
C GLU A 65 14.90 9.43 -30.57
N VAL A 66 15.32 8.18 -30.32
CA VAL A 66 15.55 7.65 -28.97
C VAL A 66 16.85 6.85 -28.98
N GLU A 67 17.81 7.26 -28.16
CA GLU A 67 19.04 6.51 -27.93
C GLU A 67 18.78 5.37 -26.94
N MET A 68 18.89 4.14 -27.40
CA MET A 68 18.66 2.94 -26.59
C MET A 68 19.95 2.53 -25.88
N LYS A 69 19.88 2.34 -24.56
CA LYS A 69 20.96 1.84 -23.71
C LYS A 69 20.42 0.77 -22.76
N PHE A 70 21.29 -0.14 -22.32
CA PHE A 70 20.97 -1.03 -21.20
C PHE A 70 21.07 -0.26 -19.88
N GLU A 71 20.23 -0.61 -18.91
CA GLU A 71 20.24 0.00 -17.56
C GLU A 71 21.38 -0.55 -16.69
N ILE A 72 21.74 -1.82 -16.91
CA ILE A 72 22.90 -2.49 -16.33
C ILE A 72 23.99 -2.72 -17.39
N GLY A 73 25.25 -2.70 -16.97
CA GLY A 73 26.36 -3.16 -17.82
C GLY A 73 26.39 -4.69 -17.88
N GLY A 74 26.65 -5.26 -19.05
CA GLY A 74 26.70 -6.71 -19.25
C GLY A 74 27.19 -7.09 -20.65
N VAL A 75 27.30 -8.39 -20.91
CA VAL A 75 27.61 -8.95 -22.23
C VAL A 75 26.31 -9.21 -22.98
N ILE A 76 26.22 -8.82 -24.24
CA ILE A 76 25.09 -9.17 -25.11
C ILE A 76 25.20 -10.65 -25.47
N GLU A 77 24.17 -11.44 -25.13
CA GLU A 77 24.03 -12.85 -25.51
C GLU A 77 23.57 -12.94 -26.98
N GLU A 78 22.45 -12.29 -27.31
CA GLU A 78 21.89 -12.29 -28.66
C GLU A 78 21.26 -10.95 -29.04
N VAL A 79 21.23 -10.67 -30.36
CA VAL A 79 20.52 -9.53 -30.96
C VAL A 79 19.40 -10.09 -31.83
N LEU A 80 18.16 -9.79 -31.44
CA LEU A 80 16.94 -10.43 -31.95
C LEU A 80 16.37 -9.76 -33.22
N VAL A 81 16.87 -8.58 -33.59
CA VAL A 81 16.36 -7.76 -34.69
C VAL A 81 17.45 -7.39 -35.70
N LYS A 82 17.05 -7.18 -36.96
CA LYS A 82 17.96 -6.79 -38.06
C LYS A 82 17.94 -5.27 -38.26
N ARG A 83 19.09 -4.68 -38.65
CA ARG A 83 19.17 -3.24 -38.97
C ARG A 83 18.19 -2.89 -40.10
N GLY A 84 17.33 -1.91 -39.86
CA GLY A 84 16.27 -1.48 -40.79
C GLY A 84 14.95 -2.25 -40.67
N GLN A 85 14.84 -3.21 -39.75
CA GLN A 85 13.58 -3.86 -39.41
C GLN A 85 12.67 -2.89 -38.62
N PRO A 86 11.38 -2.73 -38.99
CA PRO A 86 10.42 -2.03 -38.15
C PRO A 86 10.12 -2.84 -36.89
N VAL A 87 9.99 -2.15 -35.75
CA VAL A 87 9.73 -2.74 -34.43
C VAL A 87 8.70 -1.91 -33.68
N GLU A 88 7.91 -2.56 -32.83
CA GLU A 88 6.88 -1.90 -32.01
C GLU A 88 7.37 -1.71 -30.56
N ALA A 89 6.72 -0.81 -29.81
CA ALA A 89 7.07 -0.57 -28.41
C ALA A 89 6.90 -1.85 -27.57
N GLY A 90 7.91 -2.19 -26.77
CA GLY A 90 7.97 -3.46 -26.03
C GLY A 90 8.64 -4.62 -26.78
N THR A 91 9.02 -4.47 -28.05
CA THR A 91 9.82 -5.48 -28.77
C THR A 91 11.21 -5.60 -28.15
N VAL A 92 11.59 -6.81 -27.71
CA VAL A 92 12.95 -7.08 -27.21
C VAL A 92 13.93 -7.06 -28.39
N LEU A 93 14.89 -6.13 -28.35
CA LEU A 93 15.85 -5.92 -29.44
C LEU A 93 17.12 -6.78 -29.29
N ALA A 94 17.52 -7.09 -28.04
CA ALA A 94 18.67 -7.91 -27.67
C ALA A 94 18.50 -8.44 -26.23
N ARG A 95 19.17 -9.55 -25.89
CA ARG A 95 19.28 -10.08 -24.52
C ARG A 95 20.72 -9.94 -24.01
N LEU A 96 20.88 -9.66 -22.72
CA LEU A 96 22.16 -9.76 -22.01
C LEU A 96 22.31 -11.17 -21.42
N ALA A 97 23.53 -11.69 -21.32
CA ALA A 97 23.78 -12.95 -20.63
C ALA A 97 23.48 -12.78 -19.11
N THR A 98 22.68 -13.69 -18.55
CA THR A 98 22.12 -13.58 -17.19
C THR A 98 22.66 -14.60 -16.19
N ASP A 99 23.57 -15.50 -16.58
CA ASP A 99 24.08 -16.62 -15.76
C ASP A 99 24.47 -16.21 -14.32
N ASP A 100 25.27 -15.14 -14.17
CA ASP A 100 25.72 -14.63 -12.86
C ASP A 100 24.57 -14.03 -12.04
N LEU A 101 23.56 -13.44 -12.69
CA LEU A 101 22.38 -12.87 -12.04
C LEU A 101 21.40 -13.96 -11.61
N GLU A 102 21.18 -14.98 -12.44
CA GLU A 102 20.37 -16.15 -12.09
C GLU A 102 21.01 -16.96 -10.96
N LEU A 103 22.34 -17.08 -10.95
CA LEU A 103 23.09 -17.67 -9.84
C LEU A 103 23.05 -16.79 -8.57
N ALA A 104 22.96 -15.46 -8.70
CA ALA A 104 22.78 -14.57 -7.56
C ALA A 104 21.36 -14.66 -6.97
N VAL A 105 20.33 -14.74 -7.81
CA VAL A 105 18.93 -14.99 -7.39
C VAL A 105 18.81 -16.34 -6.68
N GLN A 106 19.31 -17.44 -7.29
CA GLN A 106 19.29 -18.77 -6.65
C GLN A 106 20.00 -18.80 -5.29
N LYS A 107 21.09 -18.03 -5.11
CA LYS A 107 21.75 -17.89 -3.79
C LYS A 107 20.86 -17.13 -2.80
N ALA A 108 20.25 -16.03 -3.22
CA ALA A 108 19.34 -15.25 -2.38
C ALA A 108 18.10 -16.07 -1.97
N ASP A 109 17.54 -16.89 -2.87
CA ASP A 109 16.42 -17.79 -2.57
C ASP A 109 16.82 -18.88 -1.57
N ILE A 110 18.02 -19.46 -1.71
CA ILE A 110 18.57 -20.45 -0.77
C ILE A 110 18.84 -19.82 0.60
N ASP A 111 19.41 -18.61 0.65
CA ASP A 111 19.65 -17.90 1.91
C ASP A 111 18.33 -17.48 2.58
N LEU A 112 17.31 -17.06 1.81
CA LEU A 112 15.96 -16.77 2.31
C LEU A 112 15.32 -18.02 2.93
N ALA A 113 15.22 -19.12 2.19
CA ALA A 113 14.66 -20.38 2.67
C ALA A 113 15.41 -20.93 3.90
N LYS A 114 16.72 -20.66 4.00
CA LYS A 114 17.52 -20.95 5.19
C LYS A 114 17.13 -20.06 6.37
N GLN A 115 16.94 -18.75 6.18
CA GLN A 115 16.50 -17.85 7.26
C GLN A 115 15.06 -18.17 7.72
N GLU A 116 14.16 -18.53 6.82
CA GLU A 116 12.81 -18.99 7.16
C GLU A 116 12.86 -20.28 8.00
N ALA A 117 13.63 -21.27 7.58
CA ALA A 117 13.83 -22.52 8.33
C ALA A 117 14.68 -22.35 9.61
N GLU A 118 15.34 -21.21 9.81
CA GLU A 118 16.03 -20.85 11.06
C GLU A 118 15.04 -20.16 12.02
N LEU A 119 14.23 -19.23 11.51
CA LEU A 119 13.12 -18.59 12.23
C LEU A 119 12.09 -19.61 12.75
N GLU A 120 11.67 -20.58 11.92
CA GLU A 120 10.76 -21.66 12.33
C GLU A 120 11.29 -22.41 13.57
N LYS A 121 12.58 -22.79 13.56
CA LYS A 121 13.25 -23.49 14.68
C LYS A 121 13.44 -22.62 15.93
N LEU A 122 13.45 -21.29 15.79
CA LEU A 122 13.45 -20.37 16.92
C LEU A 122 12.04 -20.22 17.53
N LEU A 123 11.00 -20.29 16.70
CA LEU A 123 9.59 -20.18 17.12
C LEU A 123 9.03 -21.49 17.69
N GLU A 124 9.45 -22.67 17.22
CA GLU A 124 9.06 -23.98 17.77
C GLU A 124 9.16 -24.06 19.32
N PRO A 125 10.32 -23.79 19.96
CA PRO A 125 10.45 -23.88 21.41
C PRO A 125 9.68 -22.78 22.16
N GLU A 126 9.51 -21.59 21.56
CA GLU A 126 8.70 -20.53 22.15
C GLU A 126 7.21 -20.92 22.15
N MET A 127 6.72 -21.48 21.04
CA MET A 127 5.35 -21.97 20.92
C MET A 127 5.10 -23.15 21.86
N ALA A 128 6.04 -24.09 21.96
CA ALA A 128 5.98 -25.18 22.94
C ALA A 128 5.92 -24.66 24.39
N ALA A 129 6.71 -23.64 24.73
CA ALA A 129 6.69 -23.00 26.05
C ALA A 129 5.37 -22.24 26.31
N LYS A 130 4.82 -21.54 25.32
CA LYS A 130 3.49 -20.89 25.39
C LYS A 130 2.37 -21.92 25.64
N ILE A 131 2.34 -23.01 24.87
CA ILE A 131 1.38 -24.11 25.06
C ILE A 131 1.53 -24.75 26.45
N ALA A 132 2.76 -24.99 26.92
CA ALA A 132 3.00 -25.55 28.25
C ALA A 132 2.53 -24.62 29.37
N SER A 133 2.79 -23.31 29.24
CA SER A 133 2.33 -22.27 30.19
C SER A 133 0.79 -22.19 30.24
N ALA A 134 0.13 -22.13 29.08
CA ALA A 134 -1.33 -22.09 29.00
C ALA A 134 -1.98 -23.36 29.58
N ARG A 135 -1.40 -24.55 29.35
CA ARG A 135 -1.84 -25.79 30.00
C ARG A 135 -1.68 -25.76 31.52
N ALA A 136 -0.58 -25.21 32.03
CA ALA A 136 -0.36 -25.06 33.47
C ALA A 136 -1.36 -24.08 34.12
N LYS A 137 -1.76 -23.01 33.42
CA LYS A 137 -2.86 -22.11 33.85
C LYS A 137 -4.20 -22.84 33.95
N VAL A 138 -4.55 -23.64 32.94
CA VAL A 138 -5.80 -24.44 32.93
C VAL A 138 -5.80 -25.43 34.09
N GLU A 139 -4.73 -26.20 34.27
CA GLU A 139 -4.66 -27.20 35.34
C GLU A 139 -4.68 -26.55 36.74
N SER A 140 -3.98 -25.43 36.94
CA SER A 140 -4.03 -24.67 38.20
C SER A 140 -5.44 -24.15 38.53
N ALA A 141 -6.15 -23.59 37.53
CA ALA A 141 -7.54 -23.15 37.72
C ALA A 141 -8.50 -24.32 37.96
N ARG A 142 -8.29 -25.47 37.29
CA ARG A 142 -9.05 -26.70 37.49
C ARG A 142 -8.85 -27.27 38.90
N LEU A 143 -7.61 -27.32 39.38
CA LEU A 143 -7.30 -27.76 40.75
C LEU A 143 -7.93 -26.83 41.78
N LYS A 144 -7.88 -25.50 41.57
CA LYS A 144 -8.54 -24.55 42.49
C LYS A 144 -10.06 -24.67 42.46
N LEU A 145 -10.66 -24.95 41.31
CA LEU A 145 -12.09 -25.24 41.22
C LEU A 145 -12.45 -26.53 41.95
N ALA A 146 -11.64 -27.60 41.82
CA ALA A 146 -11.86 -28.85 42.55
C ALA A 146 -11.76 -28.67 44.07
N GLU A 147 -10.72 -27.96 44.56
CA GLU A 147 -10.54 -27.61 45.97
C GLU A 147 -11.78 -26.88 46.54
N LEU A 148 -12.35 -25.93 45.80
CA LEU A 148 -13.56 -25.20 46.20
C LEU A 148 -14.84 -26.06 46.09
N GLN A 149 -14.84 -27.16 45.33
CA GLN A 149 -15.99 -28.04 45.13
C GLN A 149 -16.04 -29.24 46.09
N ASP A 150 -14.89 -29.80 46.48
CA ASP A 150 -14.82 -30.87 47.49
C ASP A 150 -15.22 -30.34 48.88
N GLY A 151 -14.99 -29.05 49.14
CA GLY A 151 -15.45 -28.35 50.34
C GLY A 151 -14.47 -28.44 51.51
N PRO A 152 -14.92 -28.21 52.75
CA PRO A 152 -14.05 -28.26 53.92
C PRO A 152 -13.63 -29.69 54.29
N ASP A 153 -12.42 -29.84 54.83
CA ASP A 153 -11.87 -31.15 55.21
C ASP A 153 -12.70 -31.81 56.33
N PRO A 154 -13.22 -33.04 56.12
CA PRO A 154 -14.07 -33.71 57.09
C PRO A 154 -13.34 -34.06 58.40
N ASP A 155 -12.02 -34.27 58.38
CA ASP A 155 -11.25 -34.52 59.60
C ASP A 155 -11.04 -33.22 60.40
N GLU A 156 -10.86 -32.08 59.73
CA GLU A 156 -10.83 -30.76 60.40
C GLU A 156 -12.19 -30.38 61.00
N VAL A 157 -13.29 -30.60 60.26
CA VAL A 157 -14.65 -30.40 60.76
C VAL A 157 -14.93 -31.30 61.97
N THR A 158 -14.61 -32.59 61.90
CA THR A 158 -14.81 -33.55 63.01
C THR A 158 -14.01 -33.16 64.26
N LYS A 159 -12.78 -32.67 64.07
CA LYS A 159 -11.93 -32.15 65.14
C LYS A 159 -12.52 -30.89 65.78
N ALA A 160 -12.97 -29.93 64.98
CA ALA A 160 -13.57 -28.69 65.47
C ALA A 160 -14.92 -28.92 66.19
N GLU A 161 -15.76 -29.83 65.67
CA GLU A 161 -16.99 -30.27 66.34
C GLU A 161 -16.68 -30.90 67.71
N SER A 162 -15.63 -31.73 67.77
CA SER A 162 -15.19 -32.39 69.01
C SER A 162 -14.69 -31.39 70.06
N ASP A 163 -13.90 -30.39 69.67
CA ASP A 163 -13.41 -29.36 70.59
C ASP A 163 -14.54 -28.44 71.08
N LEU A 164 -15.42 -28.01 70.16
CA LEU A 164 -16.65 -27.27 70.49
C LEU A 164 -17.53 -28.03 71.49
N ALA A 165 -17.68 -29.34 71.34
CA ALA A 165 -18.41 -30.18 72.28
C ALA A 165 -17.75 -30.23 73.67
N LEU A 166 -16.41 -30.30 73.73
CA LEU A 166 -15.65 -30.21 74.98
C LEU A 166 -15.83 -28.84 75.65
N LYS A 167 -15.65 -27.73 74.93
CA LYS A 167 -15.84 -26.37 75.47
C LYS A 167 -17.27 -26.12 75.93
N GLN A 168 -18.27 -26.68 75.27
CA GLN A 168 -19.65 -26.61 75.73
C GLN A 168 -19.88 -27.40 77.05
N ILE A 169 -19.13 -28.47 77.31
CA ILE A 169 -19.17 -29.21 78.59
C ILE A 169 -18.47 -28.42 79.69
N GLU A 170 -17.32 -27.81 79.39
CA GLU A 170 -16.55 -26.99 80.34
C GLU A 170 -17.35 -25.75 80.77
N LEU A 171 -17.99 -25.05 79.82
CA LEU A 171 -18.91 -23.94 80.09
C LEU A 171 -20.09 -24.35 80.99
N LYS A 172 -20.76 -25.48 80.70
CA LYS A 172 -21.86 -26.00 81.55
C LYS A 172 -21.40 -26.33 82.97
N LYS A 173 -20.17 -26.84 83.13
CA LYS A 173 -19.56 -27.13 84.43
C LYS A 173 -19.25 -25.85 85.20
N ALA A 174 -18.69 -24.83 84.55
CA ALA A 174 -18.41 -23.53 85.16
C ALA A 174 -19.69 -22.82 85.58
N GLN A 175 -20.73 -22.83 84.74
CA GLN A 175 -22.05 -22.29 85.07
C GLN A 175 -22.65 -22.97 86.32
N TRP A 176 -22.59 -24.31 86.40
CA TRP A 176 -23.09 -25.04 87.57
C TRP A 176 -22.28 -24.79 88.87
N ALA A 177 -21.01 -24.44 88.76
CA ALA A 177 -20.20 -23.99 89.89
C ALA A 177 -20.62 -22.58 90.33
N TYR A 178 -20.74 -21.65 89.39
CA TYR A 178 -21.23 -20.28 89.62
C TYR A 178 -22.63 -20.27 90.26
N ASP A 179 -23.58 -21.05 89.73
CA ASP A 179 -24.96 -21.14 90.21
C ASP A 179 -25.06 -21.55 91.69
N GLN A 180 -24.10 -22.34 92.21
CA GLN A 180 -24.03 -22.73 93.62
C GLN A 180 -23.61 -21.59 94.56
N VAL A 181 -22.93 -20.55 94.05
CA VAL A 181 -22.45 -19.41 94.84
C VAL A 181 -23.12 -18.08 94.45
N ALA A 182 -23.94 -18.05 93.40
CA ALA A 182 -24.63 -16.87 92.87
C ALA A 182 -25.58 -16.14 93.85
N TYR A 183 -25.91 -16.72 95.01
CA TYR A 183 -26.65 -16.03 96.09
C TYR A 183 -25.78 -15.07 96.91
N ARG A 184 -24.45 -15.07 96.72
CA ARG A 184 -23.49 -14.26 97.49
C ARG A 184 -23.35 -12.84 96.95
N GLY A 185 -23.28 -11.87 97.86
CA GLY A 185 -23.14 -10.44 97.51
C GLY A 185 -21.76 -10.05 96.95
N ASP A 186 -20.76 -10.92 97.12
CA ASP A 186 -19.37 -10.78 96.66
C ASP A 186 -19.02 -11.65 95.45
N ILE A 187 -20.02 -12.31 94.82
CA ILE A 187 -19.85 -13.26 93.70
C ILE A 187 -18.93 -12.75 92.57
N GLY A 188 -19.04 -11.47 92.20
CA GLY A 188 -18.23 -10.86 91.13
C GLY A 188 -16.74 -10.67 91.45
N ALA A 189 -16.26 -11.15 92.60
CA ALA A 189 -14.84 -11.23 92.97
C ALA A 189 -14.41 -12.66 93.37
N MET A 190 -15.22 -13.68 93.03
CA MET A 190 -14.94 -15.08 93.29
C MET A 190 -14.38 -15.80 92.04
N SER A 191 -13.55 -16.82 92.26
CA SER A 191 -12.93 -17.65 91.20
C SER A 191 -13.96 -18.20 90.21
N GLU A 192 -15.12 -18.60 90.72
CA GLU A 192 -16.24 -19.14 89.96
C GLU A 192 -16.82 -18.15 88.93
N SER A 193 -16.63 -16.83 89.12
CA SER A 193 -16.97 -15.80 88.10
C SER A 193 -15.92 -15.73 86.99
N ASP A 194 -14.63 -15.72 87.35
CA ASP A 194 -13.53 -15.66 86.39
C ASP A 194 -13.44 -16.96 85.56
N GLU A 195 -13.71 -18.11 86.19
CA GLU A 195 -13.83 -19.43 85.53
C GLU A 195 -15.00 -19.48 84.55
N LEU A 196 -16.18 -18.93 84.92
CA LEU A 196 -17.33 -18.84 84.02
C LEU A 196 -17.05 -17.89 82.84
N GLN A 197 -16.44 -16.73 83.08
CA GLN A 197 -16.05 -15.81 82.01
C GLN A 197 -15.03 -16.47 81.05
N SER A 198 -14.03 -17.16 81.59
CA SER A 198 -13.00 -17.85 80.80
C SER A 198 -13.59 -18.97 79.95
N ALA A 199 -14.41 -19.83 80.55
CA ALA A 199 -15.09 -20.92 79.83
C ALA A 199 -16.10 -20.41 78.78
N THR A 200 -16.70 -19.23 78.99
CA THR A 200 -17.55 -18.57 77.99
C THR A 200 -16.72 -18.12 76.78
N LEU A 201 -15.58 -17.45 77.02
CA LEU A 201 -14.69 -17.00 75.94
C LEU A 201 -14.06 -18.17 75.17
N GLU A 202 -13.68 -19.25 75.84
CA GLU A 202 -13.17 -20.46 75.19
C GLU A 202 -14.26 -21.15 74.34
N TYR A 203 -15.51 -21.19 74.81
CA TYR A 203 -16.64 -21.67 74.02
C TYR A 203 -16.95 -20.78 72.80
N GLU A 204 -16.96 -19.46 72.97
CA GLU A 204 -17.14 -18.51 71.84
C GLU A 204 -16.01 -18.64 70.80
N THR A 205 -14.78 -18.91 71.24
CA THR A 205 -13.64 -19.18 70.37
C THR A 205 -13.83 -20.49 69.60
N ALA A 206 -14.18 -21.59 70.26
CA ALA A 206 -14.44 -22.87 69.60
C ALA A 206 -15.67 -22.82 68.66
N VAL A 207 -16.66 -21.97 68.94
CA VAL A 207 -17.77 -21.67 68.01
C VAL A 207 -17.24 -20.94 66.77
N ALA A 208 -16.32 -19.99 66.91
CA ALA A 208 -15.71 -19.31 65.77
C ALA A 208 -14.85 -20.27 64.92
N ASP A 209 -14.03 -21.10 65.56
CA ASP A 209 -13.17 -22.07 64.88
C ASP A 209 -13.98 -23.16 64.14
N TYR A 210 -15.07 -23.67 64.76
CA TYR A 210 -16.01 -24.56 64.07
C TYR A 210 -16.69 -23.88 62.88
N ASN A 211 -17.16 -22.63 63.03
CA ASN A 211 -17.79 -21.88 61.94
C ASN A 211 -16.81 -21.58 60.78
N LEU A 212 -15.50 -21.48 61.05
CA LEU A 212 -14.46 -21.41 60.03
C LEU A 212 -14.24 -22.78 59.37
N ALA A 213 -14.14 -23.85 60.16
CA ALA A 213 -13.95 -25.21 59.67
C ALA A 213 -15.10 -25.72 58.79
N VAL A 214 -16.35 -25.32 59.02
CA VAL A 214 -17.49 -25.70 58.14
C VAL A 214 -17.74 -24.72 56.98
N LYS A 215 -16.90 -23.69 56.80
CA LYS A 215 -17.15 -22.63 55.80
C LYS A 215 -16.84 -23.11 54.37
N ALA A 216 -17.85 -23.67 53.72
CA ALA A 216 -17.81 -23.98 52.29
C ALA A 216 -17.63 -22.72 51.40
N ALA A 217 -17.12 -22.92 50.18
CA ALA A 217 -17.03 -21.89 49.16
C ALA A 217 -18.43 -21.38 48.75
N THR A 218 -18.54 -20.07 48.52
CA THR A 218 -19.80 -19.45 48.05
C THR A 218 -20.05 -19.73 46.57
N GLU A 219 -21.31 -19.62 46.14
CA GLU A 219 -21.66 -19.69 44.71
C GLU A 219 -20.92 -18.65 43.86
N ALA A 220 -20.56 -17.50 44.44
CA ALA A 220 -19.77 -16.46 43.78
C ALA A 220 -18.31 -16.90 43.55
N GLU A 221 -17.63 -17.40 44.59
CA GLU A 221 -16.25 -17.92 44.48
C GLU A 221 -16.18 -19.11 43.50
N LEU A 222 -17.19 -19.99 43.52
CA LEU A 222 -17.33 -21.10 42.57
C LEU A 222 -17.59 -20.62 41.13
N ALA A 223 -18.38 -19.55 40.94
CA ALA A 223 -18.61 -18.96 39.62
C ALA A 223 -17.35 -18.26 39.08
N GLU A 224 -16.59 -17.57 39.93
CA GLU A 224 -15.32 -16.92 39.57
C GLU A 224 -14.24 -17.95 39.21
N ALA A 225 -14.11 -19.03 39.98
CA ALA A 225 -13.20 -20.13 39.66
C ALA A 225 -13.56 -20.80 38.32
N ARG A 226 -14.85 -21.03 38.04
CA ARG A 226 -15.33 -21.54 36.74
C ARG A 226 -15.05 -20.57 35.60
N ALA A 227 -15.31 -19.26 35.78
CA ALA A 227 -15.03 -18.25 34.77
C ALA A 227 -13.54 -18.15 34.46
N THR A 228 -12.68 -18.26 35.48
CA THR A 228 -11.22 -18.31 35.35
C THR A 228 -10.76 -19.55 34.59
N MET A 229 -11.32 -20.72 34.90
CA MET A 229 -11.04 -21.96 34.18
C MET A 229 -11.41 -21.85 32.68
N VAL A 230 -12.63 -21.38 32.37
CA VAL A 230 -13.09 -21.18 30.98
C VAL A 230 -12.24 -20.13 30.24
N GLY A 231 -11.82 -19.06 30.93
CA GLY A 231 -10.91 -18.05 30.37
C GLY A 231 -9.54 -18.63 30.01
N ASN A 232 -8.96 -19.45 30.90
CA ASN A 232 -7.69 -20.12 30.65
C ASN A 232 -7.81 -21.20 29.54
N GLU A 233 -8.95 -21.89 29.43
CA GLU A 233 -9.22 -22.82 28.33
C GLU A 233 -9.35 -22.10 26.99
N ALA A 234 -9.94 -20.89 26.97
CA ALA A 234 -9.98 -20.04 25.78
C ALA A 234 -8.58 -19.54 25.37
N GLU A 235 -7.75 -19.09 26.32
CA GLU A 235 -6.35 -18.71 26.06
C GLU A 235 -5.55 -19.90 25.48
N LEU A 236 -5.72 -21.10 26.04
CA LEU A 236 -5.11 -22.32 25.51
C LEU A 236 -5.61 -22.65 24.10
N ALA A 237 -6.90 -22.48 23.82
CA ALA A 237 -7.47 -22.73 22.50
C ALA A 237 -6.97 -21.71 21.44
N GLU A 238 -6.73 -20.45 21.84
CA GLU A 238 -6.12 -19.41 20.99
C GLU A 238 -4.66 -19.76 20.67
N VAL A 239 -3.85 -20.05 21.70
CA VAL A 239 -2.44 -20.45 21.53
C VAL A 239 -2.29 -21.72 20.68
N LEU A 240 -3.24 -22.67 20.76
CA LEU A 240 -3.25 -23.88 19.94
C LEU A 240 -3.71 -23.67 18.49
N GLN A 241 -4.40 -22.56 18.16
CA GLN A 241 -4.70 -22.17 16.79
C GLN A 241 -3.52 -21.44 16.11
N GLY A 242 -2.52 -21.02 16.90
CA GLY A 242 -1.39 -20.23 16.44
C GLY A 242 -1.75 -18.77 16.16
N PRO A 243 -0.80 -17.95 15.69
CA PRO A 243 -1.12 -16.61 15.21
C PRO A 243 -2.06 -16.73 14.01
N SER A 244 -3.26 -16.15 14.14
CA SER A 244 -4.20 -16.01 13.03
C SER A 244 -3.49 -15.30 11.86
N ALA A 245 -3.57 -15.85 10.65
CA ALA A 245 -2.88 -15.34 9.47
C ALA A 245 -3.58 -14.08 8.91
N ALA A 246 -3.58 -13.00 9.70
CA ALA A 246 -4.39 -11.82 9.50
C ALA A 246 -3.79 -10.53 10.11
N GLU A 247 -2.52 -10.24 9.80
CA GLU A 247 -1.94 -8.88 9.76
C GLU A 247 -0.80 -8.81 8.73
#